data_AF-A0AAV0ALT2-F1
#
_entry.id   AF-A0AAV0ALT2-F1
#
_cell.length_a   1.000
_cell.length_b   1.000
_cell.length_c   1.000
_cell.angle_alpha   90.00
_cell.angle_beta   90.00
_cell.angle_gamma   90.00
#
_symmetry.space_group_name_H-M   'P 1'
#
loop_
_entity.id
_entity.type
_entity.pdbx_description
1 polymer ?
#
loop_
_entity_poly.entity_id
_entity_poly.type
_entity_poly.pdbx_seq_one_letter_code
_entity_poly.pdbx_strand_id
1 'polypeptide(L)'
;MPKVPKSTRTLNKLVSSHIPPSQDSLCICIRDFTKMILGLTKNNNNLPLPPSSDEVDTATLLNITDVNIDSLVVEERNIATEEASITKRIPLKYKSLCLSEMAQHNIQHPTFQWDVKGQTRWDGLVIDILVKHWLYAKNKEAFQEYPLQSDFCTKTIVSAIVERWLRGQKASYGKDKITNQNLSRIKKKLFQNRLHMAKKLLGCETASQIIPHMNCISDTEEDEDGNLLCIESVWNLTELLQGMIVIKQPAQGYHLIAILKNSLMV
;
A
#
# COMPACT_ATOMS: atom_id res chain seq x y z
N MET A 1 7.94 13.23 26.52
CA MET A 1 8.50 12.35 25.48
C MET A 1 7.59 12.37 24.25
N PRO A 2 8.12 12.55 23.03
CA PRO A 2 7.30 12.49 21.82
C PRO A 2 6.71 11.08 21.65
N LYS A 3 5.40 10.99 21.40
CA LYS A 3 4.68 9.72 21.22
C LYS A 3 5.19 9.01 19.97
N VAL A 4 5.64 7.76 20.12
CA VAL A 4 5.99 6.90 18.99
C VAL A 4 4.76 6.72 18.10
N PRO A 5 4.83 7.06 16.79
CA PRO A 5 3.68 7.00 15.91
C PRO A 5 3.17 5.56 15.77
N LYS A 6 1.89 5.33 16.09
CA LYS A 6 1.27 3.99 16.08
C LYS A 6 0.82 3.51 14.69
N SER A 7 0.82 4.37 13.67
CA SER A 7 0.34 4.03 12.33
C SER A 7 1.35 4.38 11.23
N THR A 8 1.42 3.52 10.21
CA THR A 8 2.23 3.75 8.99
C THR A 8 1.88 5.07 8.30
N ARG A 9 0.60 5.48 8.36
CA ARG A 9 0.14 6.77 7.81
C ARG A 9 0.78 7.95 8.55
N THR A 10 0.86 7.89 9.87
CA THR A 10 1.49 8.94 10.69
C THR A 10 2.99 8.99 10.45
N LEU A 11 3.68 7.85 10.39
CA LEU A 11 5.10 7.79 10.05
C LEU A 11 5.38 8.39 8.67
N ASN A 12 4.63 7.98 7.65
CA ASN A 12 4.81 8.49 6.31
C ASN A 12 4.52 10.00 6.21
N LYS A 13 3.58 10.53 7.01
CA LYS A 13 3.31 11.98 7.10
C LYS A 13 4.52 12.74 7.68
N LEU A 14 5.19 12.19 8.69
CA LEU A 14 6.38 12.82 9.28
C LEU A 14 7.54 12.92 8.28
N VAL A 15 7.74 11.88 7.46
CA VAL A 15 8.82 11.89 6.46
C VAL A 15 8.43 12.69 5.21
N SER A 16 7.14 12.91 4.95
CA SER A 16 6.64 13.53 3.71
C SER A 16 7.14 14.96 3.44
N SER A 17 7.58 15.71 4.45
CA SER A 17 8.19 17.01 4.26
C SER A 17 9.66 16.95 3.81
N HIS A 18 10.32 15.78 3.93
CA HIS A 18 11.75 15.60 3.68
C HIS A 18 12.06 14.71 2.47
N ILE A 19 11.05 14.05 1.90
CA ILE A 19 11.20 13.22 0.71
C ILE A 19 10.11 13.54 -0.33
N PRO A 20 10.39 13.37 -1.63
CA PRO A 20 9.41 13.65 -2.67
C PRO A 20 8.11 12.83 -2.55
N PRO A 21 7.02 13.27 -3.21
CA PRO A 21 5.77 12.51 -3.31
C PRO A 21 6.00 11.09 -3.84
N SER A 22 5.16 10.13 -3.46
CA SER A 22 5.34 8.72 -3.87
C SER A 22 5.22 8.45 -5.38
N GLN A 23 4.61 9.39 -6.11
CA GLN A 23 4.46 9.37 -7.58
C GLN A 23 5.56 10.16 -8.29
N ASP A 24 6.50 10.75 -7.54
CA ASP A 24 7.65 11.41 -8.12
C ASP A 24 8.55 10.42 -8.88
N SER A 25 9.16 10.87 -9.97
CA SER A 25 9.99 10.02 -10.83
C SER A 25 11.17 9.40 -10.11
N LEU A 26 11.76 10.09 -9.12
CA LEU A 26 12.79 9.54 -8.25
C LEU A 26 12.25 8.38 -7.42
N CYS A 27 11.07 8.56 -6.81
CA CYS A 27 10.44 7.53 -6.00
C CYS A 27 10.03 6.31 -6.83
N ILE A 28 9.56 6.53 -8.06
CA ILE A 28 9.24 5.46 -9.01
C ILE A 28 10.51 4.71 -9.40
N CYS A 29 11.58 5.42 -9.79
CA CYS A 29 12.86 4.82 -10.19
C CYS A 29 13.46 3.94 -9.09
N ILE A 30 13.54 4.46 -7.87
CA ILE A 30 14.06 3.71 -6.71
C ILE A 30 13.20 2.48 -6.44
N ARG A 31 11.87 2.63 -6.45
CA ARG A 31 10.96 1.50 -6.25
C ARG A 31 11.13 0.44 -7.33
N ASP A 32 11.24 0.83 -8.59
CA ASP A 32 11.36 -0.12 -9.70
C ASP A 32 12.72 -0.83 -9.66
N PHE A 33 13.79 -0.14 -9.24
CA PHE A 33 15.07 -0.76 -8.93
C PHE A 33 14.96 -1.77 -7.77
N THR A 34 14.40 -1.37 -6.63
CA THR A 34 14.19 -2.28 -5.48
C THR A 34 13.38 -3.51 -5.88
N LYS A 35 12.30 -3.32 -6.62
CA LYS A 35 11.48 -4.43 -7.10
C LYS A 35 12.24 -5.36 -8.05
N MET A 36 13.08 -4.81 -8.94
CA MET A 36 13.92 -5.58 -9.84
C MET A 36 14.93 -6.46 -9.07
N ILE A 37 15.53 -5.94 -8.01
CA ILE A 37 16.44 -6.71 -7.14
C ILE A 37 15.70 -7.83 -6.41
N LEU A 38 14.49 -7.56 -5.91
CA LEU A 38 13.64 -8.55 -5.24
C LEU A 38 12.99 -9.57 -6.20
N GLY A 39 13.27 -9.51 -7.50
CA GLY A 39 12.70 -10.43 -8.48
C GLY A 39 11.19 -10.26 -8.71
N LEU A 40 10.61 -9.14 -8.27
CA LEU A 40 9.20 -8.84 -8.55
C LEU A 40 9.04 -8.59 -10.06
N THR A 41 7.94 -9.01 -10.66
CA THR A 41 7.62 -8.76 -12.08
C THR A 41 6.22 -8.19 -12.23
N LYS A 42 5.86 -7.72 -13.43
CA LYS A 42 4.46 -7.33 -13.71
C LYS A 42 3.49 -8.48 -13.47
N ASN A 43 3.93 -9.71 -13.77
CA ASN A 43 3.13 -10.93 -13.68
C ASN A 43 3.24 -11.62 -12.32
N ASN A 44 4.30 -11.34 -11.56
CA ASN A 44 4.52 -11.85 -10.21
C ASN A 44 4.84 -10.69 -9.25
N ASN A 45 3.82 -10.15 -8.61
CA ASN A 45 3.97 -9.13 -7.56
C ASN A 45 3.92 -9.73 -6.14
N ASN A 46 4.06 -11.05 -6.01
CA ASN A 46 4.12 -11.68 -4.70
C ASN A 46 5.47 -11.35 -4.08
N LEU A 47 5.44 -10.86 -2.84
CA LEU A 47 6.66 -10.59 -2.10
C LEU A 47 7.43 -11.91 -1.91
N PRO A 48 8.78 -11.88 -2.02
CA PRO A 48 9.59 -13.07 -1.75
C PRO A 48 9.36 -13.56 -0.32
N LEU A 49 9.66 -14.82 -0.08
CA LEU A 49 9.61 -15.38 1.28
C LEU A 49 10.55 -14.57 2.20
N PRO A 50 10.19 -14.37 3.48
CA PRO A 50 11.08 -13.74 4.44
C PRO A 50 12.38 -14.55 4.58
N PRO A 51 13.49 -13.91 5.03
CA PRO A 51 14.76 -14.60 5.17
C PRO A 51 14.65 -15.73 6.21
N SER A 52 15.49 -16.76 6.05
CA SER A 52 15.62 -17.82 7.04
C SER A 52 16.24 -17.29 8.34
N SER A 53 16.05 -18.00 9.46
CA SER A 53 16.68 -17.61 10.73
C SER A 53 18.21 -17.57 10.60
N ASP A 54 18.79 -18.55 9.92
CA ASP A 54 20.25 -18.67 9.73
C ASP A 54 20.83 -17.48 8.96
N GLU A 55 20.12 -16.97 7.95
CA GLU A 55 20.51 -15.77 7.20
C GLU A 55 20.45 -14.51 8.08
N VAL A 56 19.43 -14.39 8.92
CA VAL A 56 19.29 -13.24 9.84
C VAL A 56 20.40 -13.27 10.90
N ASP A 57 20.74 -14.45 11.40
CA ASP A 57 21.78 -14.62 12.42
C ASP A 57 23.17 -14.32 11.84
N THR A 58 23.48 -14.82 10.65
CA THR A 58 24.74 -14.51 9.94
C THR A 58 24.87 -13.03 9.60
N ALA A 59 23.79 -12.36 9.17
CA ALA A 59 23.79 -10.92 8.93
C ALA A 59 24.02 -10.08 10.20
N THR A 60 23.64 -10.60 11.37
CA THR A 60 23.84 -9.93 12.66
C THR A 60 25.31 -9.90 13.08
N LEU A 61 26.13 -10.81 12.54
CA LEU A 61 27.58 -10.86 12.76
C LEU A 61 28.37 -9.93 11.84
N LEU A 62 27.78 -9.47 10.72
CA LEU A 62 28.43 -8.54 9.80
C LEU A 62 28.43 -7.12 10.38
N ASN A 63 29.62 -6.55 10.60
CA ASN A 63 29.75 -5.14 10.96
C ASN A 63 29.47 -4.26 9.73
N ILE A 64 28.45 -3.41 9.83
CA ILE A 64 27.95 -2.54 8.75
C ILE A 64 29.00 -1.51 8.27
N THR A 65 30.13 -1.38 8.99
CA THR A 65 31.26 -0.53 8.60
C THR A 65 31.93 -0.95 7.29
N ASP A 66 31.71 -2.17 6.80
CA ASP A 66 32.36 -2.69 5.59
C ASP A 66 31.58 -2.43 4.29
N VAL A 67 30.39 -1.83 4.33
CA VAL A 67 29.69 -1.38 3.09
C VAL A 67 30.31 -0.06 2.64
N ASN A 68 31.57 -0.13 2.20
CA ASN A 68 32.27 1.01 1.63
C ASN A 68 31.65 1.35 0.28
N ILE A 69 30.94 2.47 0.24
CA ILE A 69 30.26 3.00 -0.96
C ILE A 69 31.27 3.36 -2.05
N ASP A 70 32.51 3.70 -1.67
CA ASP A 70 33.56 4.13 -2.59
C ASP A 70 34.39 2.97 -3.15
N SER A 71 34.24 1.75 -2.59
CA SER A 71 35.03 0.57 -2.98
C SER A 71 34.36 -0.31 -4.05
N LEU A 72 33.51 0.25 -4.92
CA LEU A 72 33.05 -0.48 -6.11
C LEU A 72 34.19 -0.58 -7.15
N VAL A 73 35.28 -1.24 -6.76
CA VAL A 73 36.25 -1.83 -7.67
C VAL A 73 35.72 -3.21 -7.99
N VAL A 74 34.76 -3.29 -8.91
CA VAL A 74 34.34 -4.57 -9.47
C VAL A 74 34.53 -4.48 -10.97
N GLU A 75 35.53 -5.21 -11.42
CA GLU A 75 35.82 -5.55 -12.81
C GLU A 75 34.51 -5.74 -13.57
N GLU A 76 34.40 -5.11 -14.74
CA GLU A 76 33.35 -5.38 -15.72
C GLU A 76 33.47 -6.83 -16.19
N ARG A 77 33.08 -7.79 -15.34
CA ARG A 77 32.92 -9.17 -15.76
C ARG A 77 31.70 -9.18 -16.68
N ASN A 78 31.88 -9.77 -17.85
CA ASN A 78 30.84 -9.99 -18.84
C ASN A 78 29.73 -10.86 -18.23
N ILE A 79 28.73 -10.24 -17.59
CA ILE A 79 27.59 -10.95 -17.01
C ILE A 79 26.52 -11.12 -18.09
N ALA A 80 26.22 -12.39 -18.39
CA ALA A 80 25.19 -12.79 -19.35
C ALA A 80 23.81 -12.22 -18.99
N THR A 81 23.08 -11.83 -20.02
CA THR A 81 21.86 -11.04 -19.96
C THR A 81 20.64 -11.95 -20.06
N GLU A 82 20.20 -12.56 -18.97
CA GLU A 82 18.94 -13.31 -18.99
C GLU A 82 18.10 -13.03 -17.74
N GLU A 83 17.16 -12.09 -17.86
CA GLU A 83 15.83 -12.10 -17.27
C GLU A 83 15.11 -10.77 -17.57
N ALA A 84 13.83 -10.81 -17.96
CA ALA A 84 13.07 -9.59 -18.24
C ALA A 84 12.84 -8.75 -16.97
N SER A 85 13.44 -7.56 -16.93
CA SER A 85 13.14 -6.55 -15.89
C SER A 85 11.68 -6.10 -15.94
N ILE A 86 11.10 -5.76 -14.78
CA ILE A 86 9.77 -5.14 -14.63
C ILE A 86 9.60 -3.94 -15.58
N THR A 87 10.70 -3.22 -15.74
CA THR A 87 10.79 -2.03 -16.55
C THR A 87 11.97 -2.21 -17.48
N LYS A 88 11.76 -2.14 -18.81
CA LYS A 88 12.85 -2.11 -19.80
C LYS A 88 13.83 -0.93 -19.56
N ARG A 89 13.51 -0.07 -18.60
CA ARG A 89 14.13 1.20 -18.20
C ARG A 89 15.40 1.07 -17.36
N ILE A 90 15.66 -0.09 -16.75
CA ILE A 90 16.82 -0.28 -15.88
C ILE A 90 17.68 -1.42 -16.45
N PRO A 91 18.95 -1.16 -16.82
CA PRO A 91 19.83 -2.19 -17.35
C PRO A 91 20.12 -3.30 -16.33
N LEU A 92 20.03 -4.55 -16.78
CA LEU A 92 20.17 -5.75 -15.93
C LEU A 92 21.56 -5.89 -15.29
N LYS A 93 22.60 -5.32 -15.89
CA LYS A 93 23.96 -5.35 -15.31
C LYS A 93 23.99 -4.81 -13.87
N TYR A 94 23.16 -3.81 -13.55
CA TYR A 94 23.08 -3.25 -12.20
C TYR A 94 22.31 -4.15 -11.23
N LYS A 95 21.39 -4.98 -11.73
CA LYS A 95 20.79 -6.08 -10.95
C LYS A 95 21.90 -7.06 -10.56
N SER A 96 22.66 -7.56 -11.54
CA SER A 96 23.69 -8.56 -11.28
C SER A 96 24.80 -8.08 -10.35
N LEU A 97 25.24 -6.83 -10.47
CA LEU A 97 26.20 -6.23 -9.54
C LEU A 97 25.66 -6.21 -8.10
N CYS A 98 24.42 -5.77 -7.93
CA CYS A 98 23.78 -5.71 -6.61
C CYS A 98 23.61 -7.11 -6.00
N LEU A 99 23.20 -8.09 -6.81
CA LEU A 99 23.06 -9.47 -6.35
C LEU A 99 24.40 -10.12 -5.99
N SER A 100 25.46 -9.79 -6.73
CA SER A 100 26.81 -10.27 -6.43
C SER A 100 27.31 -9.76 -5.08
N GLU A 101 27.05 -8.50 -4.74
CA GLU A 101 27.41 -7.95 -3.43
C GLU A 101 26.54 -8.54 -2.31
N MET A 102 25.24 -8.70 -2.55
CA MET A 102 24.34 -9.40 -1.61
C MET A 102 24.86 -10.82 -1.30
N ALA A 103 25.28 -11.59 -2.32
CA ALA A 103 25.84 -12.92 -2.12
C ALA A 103 27.15 -12.92 -1.30
N GLN A 104 28.00 -11.91 -1.46
CA GLN A 104 29.22 -11.74 -0.63
C GLN A 104 28.88 -11.52 0.85
N HIS A 105 27.72 -10.93 1.13
CA HIS A 105 27.18 -10.75 2.48
C HIS A 105 26.28 -11.91 2.93
N ASN A 106 26.38 -13.09 2.29
CA ASN A 106 25.55 -14.28 2.56
C ASN A 106 24.04 -14.06 2.38
N ILE A 107 23.64 -13.04 1.62
CA ILE A 107 22.24 -12.81 1.23
C ILE A 107 22.02 -13.57 -0.07
N GLN A 108 21.62 -14.84 0.03
CA GLN A 108 21.45 -15.70 -1.15
C GLN A 108 20.20 -15.35 -1.95
N HIS A 109 19.15 -14.93 -1.24
CA HIS A 109 17.90 -14.52 -1.85
C HIS A 109 17.51 -13.11 -1.35
N PRO A 110 17.45 -12.10 -2.24
CA PRO A 110 17.09 -10.75 -1.84
C PRO A 110 15.66 -10.70 -1.29
N THR A 111 15.53 -10.37 -0.01
CA THR A 111 14.24 -10.28 0.67
C THR A 111 14.31 -9.37 1.90
N PHE A 112 13.17 -9.10 2.52
CA PHE A 112 13.04 -8.34 3.76
C PHE A 112 12.32 -9.18 4.83
N GLN A 113 12.46 -8.81 6.11
CA GLN A 113 11.71 -9.46 7.19
C GLN A 113 10.28 -8.94 7.23
N TRP A 114 9.44 -9.41 6.30
CA TRP A 114 8.10 -8.89 6.04
C TRP A 114 7.13 -9.00 7.22
N ASP A 115 7.29 -10.05 8.01
CA ASP A 115 6.51 -10.45 9.18
C ASP A 115 6.88 -9.66 10.46
N VAL A 116 8.10 -9.15 10.54
CA VAL A 116 8.56 -8.35 11.68
C VAL A 116 8.12 -6.90 11.56
N LYS A 117 7.41 -6.40 12.58
CA LYS A 117 7.01 -4.99 12.67
C LYS A 117 8.23 -4.10 12.92
N GLY A 118 8.34 -3.02 12.15
CA GLY A 118 9.44 -2.06 12.26
C GLY A 118 10.60 -2.34 11.30
N GLN A 119 11.71 -1.64 11.51
CA GLN A 119 12.95 -1.83 10.76
C GLN A 119 13.86 -2.76 11.55
N THR A 120 14.32 -3.83 10.91
CA THR A 120 15.26 -4.77 11.50
C THR A 120 16.69 -4.48 11.04
N ARG A 121 17.68 -5.10 11.68
CA ARG A 121 19.08 -5.03 11.22
C ARG A 121 19.25 -5.60 9.82
N TRP A 122 18.56 -6.71 9.53
CA TRP A 122 18.49 -7.31 8.19
C TRP A 122 17.96 -6.31 7.16
N ASP A 123 16.83 -5.66 7.45
CA ASP A 123 16.24 -4.68 6.53
C ASP A 123 17.21 -3.51 6.28
N GLY A 124 17.91 -3.06 7.32
CA GLY A 124 18.95 -2.03 7.22
C GLY A 124 20.08 -2.42 6.27
N LEU A 125 20.62 -3.63 6.42
CA LEU A 125 21.69 -4.16 5.55
C LEU A 125 21.23 -4.22 4.08
N VAL A 126 20.05 -4.76 3.83
CA VAL A 126 19.49 -4.84 2.47
C VAL A 126 19.26 -3.45 1.88
N ILE A 127 18.76 -2.49 2.68
CA ILE A 127 18.58 -1.10 2.25
C ILE A 127 19.93 -0.47 1.90
N ASP A 128 20.96 -0.64 2.72
CA ASP A 128 22.28 -0.05 2.48
C ASP A 128 22.89 -0.54 1.16
N ILE A 129 22.82 -1.84 0.89
CA ILE A 129 23.29 -2.42 -0.37
C ILE A 129 22.46 -1.87 -1.55
N LEU A 130 21.13 -1.84 -1.44
CA LEU A 130 20.25 -1.28 -2.47
C LEU A 130 20.58 0.18 -2.78
N VAL A 131 20.77 1.00 -1.75
CA VAL A 131 21.08 2.43 -1.87
C VAL A 131 22.44 2.62 -2.54
N LYS A 132 23.45 1.86 -2.12
CA LYS A 132 24.80 1.88 -2.71
C LYS A 132 24.74 1.60 -4.22
N HIS A 133 24.11 0.50 -4.62
CA HIS A 133 24.05 0.14 -6.04
C HIS A 133 23.14 1.05 -6.87
N TRP A 134 22.06 1.57 -6.28
CA TRP A 134 21.22 2.56 -6.96
C TRP A 134 22.00 3.85 -7.23
N LEU A 135 22.74 4.37 -6.24
CA LEU A 135 23.58 5.57 -6.41
C LEU A 135 24.68 5.34 -7.46
N TYR A 136 25.33 4.16 -7.43
CA TYR A 136 26.30 3.79 -8.44
C TYR A 136 25.70 3.76 -9.85
N ALA A 137 24.53 3.14 -10.01
CA ALA A 137 23.82 3.09 -11.30
C ALA A 137 23.44 4.50 -11.78
N LYS A 138 22.94 5.36 -10.89
CA LYS A 138 22.66 6.77 -11.18
C LYS A 138 23.90 7.51 -11.69
N ASN A 139 25.04 7.36 -11.02
CA ASN A 139 26.30 8.02 -11.39
C ASN A 139 26.85 7.54 -12.74
N LYS A 140 26.42 6.36 -13.20
CA LYS A 140 26.71 5.82 -14.54
C LYS A 140 25.58 6.09 -15.54
N GLU A 141 24.67 7.02 -15.23
CA GLU A 141 23.54 7.43 -16.07
C GLU A 141 22.61 6.27 -16.46
N ALA A 142 22.46 5.26 -15.60
CA ALA A 142 21.65 4.06 -15.87
C ALA A 142 20.14 4.33 -15.98
N PHE A 143 19.69 5.52 -15.56
CA PHE A 143 18.28 5.85 -15.37
C PHE A 143 17.77 6.95 -16.30
N GLN A 144 18.35 7.08 -17.51
CA GLN A 144 17.98 8.10 -18.51
C GLN A 144 16.47 8.10 -18.85
N GLU A 145 15.79 6.97 -18.71
CA GLU A 145 14.34 6.87 -18.94
C GLU A 145 13.47 7.45 -17.80
N TYR A 146 14.08 7.92 -16.71
CA TYR A 146 13.40 8.60 -15.61
C TYR A 146 13.82 10.07 -15.59
N PRO A 147 12.87 11.04 -15.53
CA PRO A 147 13.22 12.45 -15.38
C PRO A 147 13.60 12.71 -13.92
N LEU A 148 14.85 12.41 -13.57
CA LEU A 148 15.38 12.55 -12.21
C LEU A 148 15.85 13.99 -11.95
N GLN A 149 15.36 14.61 -10.89
CA GLN A 149 15.88 15.89 -10.40
C GLN A 149 17.07 15.64 -9.46
N SER A 150 18.15 16.42 -9.62
CA SER A 150 19.42 16.20 -8.92
C SER A 150 19.33 16.40 -7.40
N ASP A 151 18.54 17.37 -6.95
CA ASP A 151 18.52 17.88 -5.58
C ASP A 151 18.07 16.86 -4.53
N PHE A 152 17.40 15.78 -4.96
CA PHE A 152 16.86 14.75 -4.06
C PHE A 152 17.65 13.43 -4.09
N CYS A 153 18.79 13.37 -4.77
CA CYS A 153 19.52 12.12 -4.99
C CYS A 153 20.65 11.86 -3.99
N THR A 154 20.42 12.14 -2.70
CA THR A 154 21.39 11.86 -1.63
C THR A 154 21.15 10.48 -1.01
N LYS A 155 22.19 9.86 -0.43
CA LYS A 155 22.09 8.56 0.27
C LYS A 155 20.92 8.52 1.27
N THR A 156 20.79 9.57 2.08
CA THR A 156 19.75 9.69 3.10
C THR A 156 18.35 9.71 2.49
N ILE A 157 18.14 10.46 1.41
CA ILE A 157 16.82 10.55 0.75
C ILE A 157 16.48 9.23 0.08
N VAL A 158 17.42 8.62 -0.64
CA VAL A 158 17.21 7.32 -1.30
C VAL A 158 16.86 6.25 -0.27
N SER A 159 17.60 6.17 0.84
CA SER A 159 17.31 5.26 1.95
C SER A 159 15.90 5.50 2.52
N ALA A 160 15.54 6.74 2.83
CA ALA A 160 14.22 7.09 3.35
C ALA A 160 13.07 6.73 2.38
N ILE A 161 13.31 6.81 1.06
CA ILE A 161 12.34 6.39 0.04
C ILE A 161 12.15 4.87 0.06
N VAL A 162 13.23 4.08 0.11
CA VAL A 162 13.17 2.61 0.20
C VAL A 162 12.45 2.20 1.48
N GLU A 163 12.79 2.80 2.62
CA GLU A 163 12.11 2.53 3.89
C GLU A 163 10.62 2.87 3.86
N ARG A 164 10.24 4.01 3.26
CA ARG A 164 8.81 4.38 3.10
C ARG A 164 8.08 3.30 2.29
N TRP A 165 8.70 2.81 1.22
CA TRP A 165 8.12 1.75 0.41
C TRP A 165 8.00 0.44 1.20
N LEU A 166 9.06 0.04 1.91
CA LEU A 166 9.11 -1.15 2.76
C LEU A 166 8.01 -1.12 3.83
N ARG A 167 7.86 -0.02 4.57
CA ARG A 167 6.78 0.16 5.56
C ARG A 167 5.40 -0.04 4.96
N GLY A 168 5.20 0.41 3.72
CA GLY A 168 3.95 0.19 2.97
C GLY A 168 3.71 -1.28 2.64
N GLN A 169 4.75 -2.01 2.22
CA GLN A 169 4.65 -3.45 1.96
C GLN A 169 4.40 -4.25 3.24
N LYS A 170 5.17 -4.03 4.31
CA LYS A 170 4.96 -4.70 5.61
C LYS A 170 3.56 -4.46 6.17
N ALA A 171 3.03 -3.23 6.04
CA ALA A 171 1.67 -2.92 6.48
C ALA A 171 0.57 -3.67 5.69
N SER A 172 0.91 -4.15 4.48
CA SER A 172 0.03 -4.92 3.60
C SER A 172 0.36 -6.42 3.60
N TYR A 173 1.45 -6.84 4.25
CA TYR A 173 1.91 -8.22 4.28
C TYR A 173 0.98 -9.06 5.16
N GLY A 174 0.65 -10.26 4.71
CA GLY A 174 -0.33 -11.14 5.38
C GLY A 174 -1.78 -10.63 5.40
N LYS A 175 -2.03 -9.43 4.85
CA LYS A 175 -3.38 -8.95 4.59
C LYS A 175 -3.72 -9.31 3.16
N ASP A 176 -4.80 -10.06 2.96
CA ASP A 176 -5.32 -10.32 1.63
C ASP A 176 -5.55 -8.99 0.90
N LYS A 177 -4.62 -8.64 0.01
CA LYS A 177 -4.69 -7.45 -0.86
C LYS A 177 -5.99 -7.47 -1.68
N ILE A 178 -6.48 -8.69 -1.92
CA ILE A 178 -7.70 -9.03 -2.62
C ILE A 178 -8.93 -8.59 -1.83
N THR A 179 -9.03 -8.82 -0.51
CA THR A 179 -10.22 -8.42 0.27
C THR A 179 -10.37 -6.91 0.31
N ASN A 180 -9.33 -6.12 0.61
CA ASN A 180 -9.52 -4.66 0.73
C ASN A 180 -9.81 -3.94 -0.60
N GLN A 181 -9.15 -4.33 -1.70
CA GLN A 181 -9.46 -3.76 -3.01
C GLN A 181 -10.83 -4.24 -3.52
N ASN A 182 -11.18 -5.52 -3.31
CA ASN A 182 -12.51 -6.02 -3.66
C ASN A 182 -13.59 -5.38 -2.81
N LEU A 183 -13.39 -5.19 -1.50
CA LEU A 183 -14.33 -4.52 -0.61
C LEU A 183 -14.57 -3.07 -1.06
N SER A 184 -13.53 -2.33 -1.45
CA SER A 184 -13.71 -0.98 -1.98
C SER A 184 -14.52 -0.95 -3.29
N ARG A 185 -14.30 -1.93 -4.18
CA ARG A 185 -15.05 -2.10 -5.44
C ARG A 185 -16.48 -2.55 -5.19
N ILE A 186 -16.70 -3.46 -4.25
CA ILE A 186 -18.00 -3.99 -3.83
C ILE A 186 -18.81 -2.87 -3.18
N LYS A 187 -18.25 -2.09 -2.24
CA LYS A 187 -18.91 -0.93 -1.63
C LYS A 187 -19.33 0.10 -2.67
N LYS A 188 -18.46 0.40 -3.63
CA LYS A 188 -18.78 1.33 -4.73
C LYS A 188 -19.92 0.81 -5.61
N LYS A 189 -19.89 -0.48 -5.97
CA LYS A 189 -20.95 -1.12 -6.78
C LYS A 189 -22.28 -1.18 -6.03
N LEU A 190 -22.25 -1.54 -4.74
CA LEU A 190 -23.42 -1.57 -3.87
C LEU A 190 -24.05 -0.19 -3.72
N PHE A 191 -23.23 0.85 -3.56
CA PHE A 191 -23.69 2.24 -3.56
C PHE A 191 -24.40 2.64 -4.84
N GLN A 192 -23.78 2.37 -5.98
CA GLN A 192 -24.38 2.69 -7.27
C GLN A 192 -25.73 1.97 -7.46
N ASN A 193 -25.81 0.68 -7.10
CA ASN A 193 -27.04 -0.09 -7.21
C ASN A 193 -28.16 0.45 -6.29
N ARG A 194 -27.85 0.73 -5.01
CA ARG A 194 -28.83 1.25 -4.05
C ARG A 194 -29.28 2.66 -4.41
N LEU A 195 -28.37 3.53 -4.82
CA LEU A 195 -28.71 4.87 -5.29
C LEU A 195 -29.56 4.81 -6.56
N HIS A 196 -29.26 3.92 -7.50
CA HIS A 196 -30.07 3.73 -8.70
C HIS A 196 -31.49 3.27 -8.37
N MET A 197 -31.64 2.30 -7.48
CA MET A 197 -32.96 1.82 -7.02
C MET A 197 -33.74 2.89 -6.27
N ALA A 198 -33.08 3.62 -5.37
CA ALA A 198 -33.70 4.73 -4.64
C ALA A 198 -34.18 5.83 -5.61
N LYS A 199 -33.38 6.19 -6.62
CA LYS A 199 -33.78 7.15 -7.66
C LYS A 199 -35.00 6.68 -8.44
N LYS A 200 -35.07 5.38 -8.75
CA LYS A 200 -36.19 4.77 -9.48
C LYS A 200 -37.49 4.77 -8.67
N LEU A 201 -37.42 4.56 -7.35
CA LEU A 201 -38.60 4.42 -6.49
C LEU A 201 -39.07 5.74 -5.86
N LEU A 202 -38.13 6.63 -5.50
CA LEU A 202 -38.40 7.83 -4.69
C LEU A 202 -38.12 9.14 -5.44
N GLY A 203 -37.56 9.08 -6.65
CA GLY A 203 -37.12 10.24 -7.41
C GLY A 203 -35.71 10.72 -7.04
N CYS A 204 -35.09 11.48 -7.95
CA CYS A 204 -33.67 11.85 -7.86
C CYS A 204 -33.30 12.69 -6.63
N GLU A 205 -34.17 13.61 -6.24
CA GLU A 205 -33.90 14.57 -5.17
C GLU A 205 -33.98 13.90 -3.79
N THR A 206 -35.05 13.15 -3.55
CA THR A 206 -35.25 12.36 -2.31
C THR A 206 -34.19 11.26 -2.15
N ALA A 207 -33.84 10.56 -3.23
CA ALA A 207 -32.80 9.52 -3.19
C ALA A 207 -31.41 10.08 -2.80
N SER A 208 -31.09 11.29 -3.25
CA SER A 208 -29.80 11.94 -2.95
C SER A 208 -29.74 12.50 -1.53
N GLN A 209 -30.90 12.80 -0.92
CA GLN A 209 -30.98 13.17 0.49
C GLN A 209 -30.87 11.96 1.43
N ILE A 210 -31.45 10.81 1.04
CA ILE A 210 -31.44 9.57 1.85
C ILE A 210 -30.10 8.84 1.75
N ILE A 211 -29.47 8.80 0.57
CA ILE A 211 -28.18 8.13 0.34
C ILE A 211 -27.14 9.14 -0.18
N PRO A 212 -26.71 10.11 0.65
CA PRO A 212 -25.90 11.24 0.19
C PRO A 212 -24.45 10.86 -0.12
N HIS A 213 -23.92 9.80 0.50
CA HIS A 213 -22.53 9.38 0.29
C HIS A 213 -22.36 7.85 0.34
N MET A 214 -21.29 7.36 -0.29
CA MET A 214 -20.88 5.95 -0.26
C MET A 214 -20.61 5.41 1.16
N ASN A 215 -20.38 6.30 2.12
CA ASN A 215 -20.13 5.95 3.52
C ASN A 215 -21.43 5.78 4.32
N CYS A 216 -22.58 6.09 3.72
CA CYS A 216 -23.90 5.91 4.34
C CYS A 216 -24.44 4.48 4.17
N ILE A 217 -23.65 3.60 3.55
CA ILE A 217 -23.98 2.19 3.39
C ILE A 217 -23.24 1.46 4.48
N SER A 218 -24.02 0.84 5.39
CA SER A 218 -23.47 -0.01 6.44
C SER A 218 -22.50 -1.01 5.81
N ASP A 219 -21.30 -1.03 6.35
CA ASP A 219 -20.35 -2.09 6.10
C ASP A 219 -20.92 -3.34 6.77
N THR A 220 -21.08 -4.41 6.01
CA THR A 220 -21.40 -5.79 6.43
C THR A 220 -21.19 -6.06 7.92
N GLU A 221 -22.19 -6.63 8.60
CA GLU A 221 -21.99 -7.18 9.95
C GLU A 221 -21.16 -8.48 9.84
N GLU A 222 -20.11 -8.57 10.66
CA GLU A 222 -19.32 -9.78 10.85
C GLU A 222 -20.02 -10.62 11.93
N ASP A 223 -20.21 -11.91 11.69
CA ASP A 223 -20.66 -12.83 12.75
C ASP A 223 -19.54 -13.11 13.76
N GLU A 224 -19.85 -13.83 14.84
CA GLU A 224 -18.88 -14.19 15.89
C GLU A 224 -17.68 -15.00 15.36
N ASP A 225 -17.82 -15.60 14.17
CA ASP A 225 -16.79 -16.39 13.49
C ASP A 225 -16.02 -15.59 12.41
N GLY A 226 -16.32 -14.29 12.25
CA GLY A 226 -15.65 -13.39 11.30
C GLY A 226 -16.08 -13.57 9.83
N ASN A 227 -17.19 -14.25 9.57
CA ASN A 227 -17.78 -14.33 8.24
C ASN A 227 -18.62 -13.10 7.93
N LEU A 228 -18.54 -12.64 6.67
CA LEU A 228 -19.35 -11.53 6.19
C LEU A 228 -20.78 -12.01 5.94
N LEU A 229 -21.71 -11.63 6.82
CA LEU A 229 -23.12 -11.92 6.61
C LEU A 229 -23.67 -10.94 5.56
N CYS A 230 -24.18 -11.50 4.46
CA CYS A 230 -25.12 -10.79 3.62
C CYS A 230 -26.44 -10.76 4.39
N ILE A 231 -26.68 -9.71 5.17
CA ILE A 231 -27.99 -9.48 5.77
C ILE A 231 -28.96 -9.34 4.59
N GLU A 232 -29.73 -10.39 4.32
CA GLU A 232 -30.95 -10.25 3.54
C GLU A 232 -31.74 -9.15 4.24
N SER A 233 -31.82 -8.01 3.57
CA SER A 233 -32.50 -6.83 4.10
C SER A 233 -33.90 -7.25 4.53
N VAL A 234 -34.13 -7.35 5.84
CA VAL A 234 -35.47 -7.49 6.44
C VAL A 234 -36.32 -6.24 6.20
N TRP A 235 -35.83 -5.28 5.40
CA TRP A 235 -36.60 -4.23 4.77
C TRP A 235 -37.58 -4.82 3.73
N ASN A 236 -38.48 -5.68 4.18
CA ASN A 236 -39.74 -5.91 3.51
C ASN A 236 -40.42 -4.54 3.41
N LEU A 237 -40.56 -4.04 2.17
CA LEU A 237 -41.18 -2.75 1.83
C LEU A 237 -42.51 -2.49 2.56
N THR A 238 -43.18 -3.55 3.01
CA THR A 238 -44.43 -3.54 3.76
C THR A 238 -44.32 -2.83 5.12
N GLU A 239 -43.23 -3.02 5.86
CA GLU A 239 -43.09 -2.42 7.22
C GLU A 239 -42.72 -0.93 7.14
N LEU A 240 -41.94 -0.53 6.14
CA LEU A 240 -41.61 0.88 5.88
C LEU A 240 -42.84 1.69 5.44
N LEU A 241 -43.75 1.07 4.70
CA LEU A 241 -45.02 1.70 4.29
C LEU A 241 -46.04 1.76 5.43
N GLN A 242 -46.00 0.84 6.39
CA GLN A 242 -46.91 0.85 7.56
C GLN A 242 -46.55 1.89 8.62
N GLY A 243 -45.28 2.32 8.71
CA GLY A 243 -44.83 3.33 9.67
C GLY A 243 -45.07 4.79 9.25
N MET A 244 -45.48 5.05 8.00
CA MET A 244 -45.69 6.40 7.49
C MET A 244 -47.16 6.85 7.62
N ILE A 245 -47.52 7.42 8.78
CA ILE A 245 -48.79 8.14 8.90
C ILE A 245 -48.67 9.48 8.16
N VAL A 246 -49.28 9.57 6.98
CA VAL A 246 -49.43 10.83 6.23
C VAL A 246 -50.56 11.64 6.86
N ILE A 247 -50.22 12.64 7.69
CA ILE A 247 -51.22 13.61 8.17
C ILE A 247 -51.38 14.70 7.10
N LYS A 248 -52.57 14.77 6.50
CA LYS A 248 -52.95 15.83 5.55
C LYS A 248 -53.50 17.02 6.33
N GLN A 249 -52.76 18.14 6.37
CA GLN A 249 -53.34 19.43 6.76
C GLN A 249 -53.73 20.25 5.51
N PRO A 250 -54.94 20.82 5.46
CA PRO A 250 -55.40 21.57 4.31
C PRO A 250 -54.97 23.03 4.43
N ALA A 251 -53.75 23.36 3.99
CA ALA A 251 -53.44 24.70 3.46
C ALA A 251 -52.02 24.88 2.91
N GLN A 252 -50.99 24.14 3.38
CA GLN A 252 -49.61 24.44 2.97
C GLN A 252 -48.73 23.17 2.95
N GLY A 253 -48.55 22.56 1.77
CA GLY A 253 -47.43 21.68 1.43
C GLY A 253 -47.28 20.33 2.17
N TYR A 254 -46.65 19.35 1.51
CA TYR A 254 -46.23 18.10 2.15
C TYR A 254 -44.95 18.35 2.94
N HIS A 255 -45.00 18.27 4.27
CA HIS A 255 -43.81 18.20 5.11
C HIS A 255 -43.65 16.79 5.67
N LEU A 256 -42.58 16.11 5.26
CA LEU A 256 -42.11 14.87 5.88
C LEU A 256 -41.48 15.23 7.24
N ILE A 257 -42.22 15.03 8.33
CA ILE A 257 -41.68 15.09 9.68
C ILE A 257 -41.41 13.66 10.14
N ALA A 258 -40.14 13.31 10.28
CA ALA A 258 -39.73 12.06 10.93
C ALA A 258 -39.91 12.22 12.45
N ILE A 259 -41.00 11.69 13.01
CA ILE A 259 -41.11 11.52 14.46
C ILE A 259 -40.47 10.18 14.81
N LEU A 260 -39.21 10.22 15.25
CA LEU A 260 -38.58 9.09 15.93
C LEU A 260 -39.28 8.91 17.28
N LYS A 261 -40.25 7.99 17.34
CA LYS A 261 -40.83 7.55 18.61
C LYS A 261 -39.90 6.50 19.20
N ASN A 262 -38.84 6.95 19.89
CA ASN A 262 -38.14 6.06 20.81
C ASN A 262 -38.69 6.24 22.23
N SER A 263 -39.16 5.11 22.74
CA SER A 263 -39.32 4.76 24.15
C SER A 263 -40.41 5.47 24.93
N LEU A 264 -41.46 4.71 25.26
CA LEU A 264 -41.90 4.51 26.64
C LEU A 264 -42.95 3.39 26.66
N MET A 265 -42.55 2.24 27.19
CA MET A 265 -43.21 1.48 28.27
C MET A 265 -42.60 0.06 28.29
N VAL A 266 -41.76 -0.20 29.29
CA VAL A 266 -41.97 -1.16 30.40
C VAL A 266 -41.72 -2.59 29.97
#